data_AF-A0A177A3L3-F1
#
_entry.id   AF-A0A177A3L3-F1
#
_cell.length_a   1.000
_cell.length_b   1.000
_cell.length_c   1.000
_cell.angle_alpha   90.00
_cell.angle_beta   90.00
_cell.angle_gamma   90.00
#
_symmetry.space_group_name_H-M   'P 1'
#
loop_
_entity.id
_entity.type
_entity.pdbx_description
1 polymer ?
#
loop_
_entity_poly.entity_id
_entity_poly.type
_entity_poly.pdbx_seq_one_letter_code
_entity_poly.pdbx_strand_id
1 'polypeptide(L)'
;MTPVFLVPDLRLDENTSQLDCVKGAPYLRFYCGVALTNKRGVNIGCVYVVDDRPRTDFSLEQAQFLTTMAAMVMDYLENIRAKEDIVGVPMMSQALHAFVEGEGTMDGD
;
A
#
# COMPACT_ATOMS: atom_id res chain seq x y z
N MET A 1 -0.57 -9.06 13.61
CA MET A 1 -0.15 -7.73 14.08
C MET A 1 0.67 -7.11 12.97
N THR A 2 0.29 -5.93 12.49
CA THR A 2 1.03 -5.25 11.41
C THR A 2 2.33 -4.70 11.97
N PRO A 3 3.50 -5.00 11.36
CA PRO A 3 4.77 -4.55 11.90
C PRO A 3 4.91 -3.03 11.79
N VAL A 4 5.30 -2.40 12.91
CA VAL A 4 5.68 -0.98 13.00
C VAL A 4 7.20 -0.90 12.95
N PHE A 5 7.74 -0.04 12.10
CA PHE A 5 9.16 0.27 12.02
C PHE A 5 9.38 1.71 12.47
N LEU A 6 10.04 1.89 13.61
CA LEU A 6 10.26 3.18 14.26
C LEU A 6 11.75 3.47 14.34
N VAL A 7 12.17 4.61 13.79
CA VAL A 7 13.52 5.15 13.89
C VAL A 7 13.44 6.58 14.44
N PRO A 8 13.74 6.78 15.74
CA PRO A 8 13.68 8.09 16.39
C PRO A 8 14.65 9.12 15.81
N ASP A 9 15.84 8.67 15.39
CA ASP A 9 16.85 9.44 14.64
C ASP A 9 17.53 8.58 13.56
N LEU A 10 17.21 8.83 12.29
CA LEU A 10 17.72 8.16 11.09
C LEU A 10 19.23 8.29 10.94
N ARG A 11 19.86 9.30 11.56
CA ARG A 11 21.33 9.42 11.54
C ARG A 11 22.03 8.38 12.40
N LEU A 12 21.34 7.86 13.41
CA LEU A 12 21.90 6.93 14.40
C LEU A 12 21.71 5.47 13.99
N ASP A 13 20.86 5.23 12.99
CA ASP A 13 20.59 3.89 12.47
C ASP A 13 21.54 3.55 11.30
N GLU A 14 22.23 2.41 11.39
CA GLU A 14 23.26 2.00 10.43
C GLU A 14 22.70 1.82 9.02
N ASN A 15 21.44 1.38 8.90
CA ASN A 15 20.80 1.09 7.61
C ASN A 15 20.30 2.36 6.91
N THR A 16 19.93 3.39 7.67
CA THR A 16 19.28 4.60 7.14
C THR A 16 20.17 5.84 7.14
N SER A 17 21.21 5.89 7.98
CA SER A 17 22.13 7.04 8.09
C SER A 17 22.85 7.38 6.79
N GLN A 18 23.05 6.38 5.92
CA GLN A 18 23.72 6.54 4.64
C GLN A 18 22.79 7.00 3.50
N LEU A 19 21.49 7.13 3.74
CA LEU A 19 20.55 7.58 2.72
C LEU A 19 20.78 9.05 2.39
N ASP A 20 20.66 9.39 1.10
CA ASP A 20 20.94 10.75 0.64
C ASP A 20 19.95 11.77 1.20
N CYS A 21 18.70 11.37 1.44
CA CYS A 21 17.70 12.21 2.11
C CYS A 21 18.00 12.47 3.61
N VAL A 22 18.92 11.71 4.21
CA VAL A 22 19.37 11.89 5.60
C VAL A 22 20.67 12.72 5.64
N LYS A 23 21.63 12.40 4.77
CA LYS A 23 22.93 13.12 4.68
C LYS A 23 22.80 14.51 4.04
N GLY A 24 21.95 14.63 3.03
CA GLY A 24 21.67 15.85 2.29
C GLY A 24 20.23 16.31 2.47
N ALA A 25 19.86 17.41 1.82
CA ALA A 25 18.49 17.91 1.85
C ALA A 25 17.49 16.81 1.42
N PRO A 26 16.35 16.62 2.14
CA PRO A 26 15.79 17.52 3.14
C PRO A 26 16.27 17.27 4.59
N TYR A 27 17.33 16.48 4.79
CA TYR A 27 17.91 16.16 6.10
C TYR A 27 16.95 15.44 7.05
N LEU A 28 16.28 14.40 6.57
CA LEU A 28 15.35 13.60 7.38
C LEU A 28 16.03 13.04 8.63
N ARG A 29 15.28 13.03 9.72
CA ARG A 29 15.71 12.57 11.05
C ARG A 29 14.75 11.57 11.66
N PHE A 30 13.46 11.70 11.47
CA PHE A 30 12.52 10.75 12.04
C PHE A 30 11.84 9.92 10.97
N TYR A 31 11.60 8.66 11.27
CA TYR A 31 10.74 7.78 10.47
C TYR A 31 9.91 6.88 11.37
N CYS A 32 8.60 6.82 11.11
CA CYS A 32 7.74 5.79 11.65
C CYS A 32 6.85 5.28 10.51
N GLY A 33 6.99 4.00 10.16
CA GLY A 33 6.25 3.37 9.08
C GLY A 33 5.52 2.13 9.55
N VAL A 34 4.33 1.90 8.99
CA VAL A 34 3.55 0.69 9.19
C VAL A 34 3.30 0.06 7.82
N ALA A 35 3.62 -1.23 7.70
CA ALA A 35 3.48 -1.96 6.45
C ALA A 35 2.01 -2.06 6.01
N LEU A 36 1.78 -1.94 4.70
CA LEU A 36 0.50 -2.23 4.06
C LEU A 36 0.54 -3.67 3.59
N THR A 37 0.06 -4.59 4.42
CA THR A 37 0.08 -6.03 4.15
C THR A 37 -1.31 -6.50 3.72
N ASN A 38 -1.39 -7.10 2.52
CA ASN A 38 -2.64 -7.65 2.02
C ASN A 38 -3.06 -8.94 2.76
N LYS A 39 -4.28 -9.43 2.48
CA LYS A 39 -4.83 -10.65 3.11
C LYS A 39 -3.99 -11.91 2.84
N ARG A 40 -3.15 -11.88 1.80
CA ARG A 40 -2.22 -12.97 1.45
C ARG A 40 -0.88 -12.87 2.17
N GLY A 41 -0.70 -11.89 3.04
CA GLY A 41 0.56 -11.66 3.78
C GLY A 41 1.64 -10.96 2.96
N VAL A 42 1.32 -10.43 1.78
CA VAL A 42 2.29 -9.70 0.94
C VAL A 42 2.29 -8.23 1.32
N ASN A 43 3.49 -7.70 1.58
CA ASN A 43 3.67 -6.26 1.79
C ASN A 43 3.65 -5.53 0.45
N ILE A 44 2.67 -4.63 0.26
CA ILE A 44 2.47 -3.87 -0.97
C ILE A 44 2.82 -2.38 -0.82
N GLY A 45 3.24 -1.94 0.37
CA GLY A 45 3.60 -0.54 0.62
C GLY A 45 3.70 -0.22 2.11
N CYS A 46 3.58 1.06 2.47
CA CYS A 46 3.49 1.47 3.87
C CYS A 46 2.75 2.80 4.03
N VAL A 47 2.19 3.02 5.21
CA VAL A 47 1.80 4.35 5.70
C VAL A 47 2.91 4.81 6.64
N TYR A 48 3.44 6.00 6.43
CA TYR A 48 4.56 6.49 7.22
C TYR A 48 4.47 7.98 7.55
N VAL A 49 5.18 8.36 8.60
CA VAL A 49 5.46 9.74 8.99
C VAL A 49 6.96 9.94 8.98
N VAL A 50 7.40 11.06 8.41
CA VAL A 50 8.81 11.49 8.40
C VAL A 50 8.90 12.94 8.88
N ASP A 51 10.04 13.27 9.49
CA ASP A 51 10.32 14.61 9.99
C ASP A 51 11.83 14.93 9.82
N ASP A 52 12.17 16.21 9.69
CA ASP A 52 13.55 16.71 9.67
C ASP A 52 14.12 16.94 11.08
N ARG A 53 13.34 16.61 12.12
CA ARG A 53 13.74 16.61 13.52
C ARG A 53 13.62 15.22 14.15
N PRO A 54 14.60 14.79 14.98
CA PRO A 54 14.46 13.57 15.74
C PRO A 54 13.23 13.61 16.65
N ARG A 55 12.60 12.46 16.87
CA ARG A 55 11.46 12.33 17.81
C ARG A 55 11.64 11.13 18.72
N THR A 56 12.02 11.38 19.97
CA THR A 56 12.18 10.35 21.01
C THR A 56 10.93 10.17 21.86
N ASP A 57 9.96 11.07 21.74
CA ASP A 57 8.70 11.12 22.49
C ASP A 57 7.53 10.48 21.72
N PHE A 58 7.81 9.70 20.67
CA PHE A 58 6.78 9.03 19.89
C PHE A 58 6.07 7.95 20.71
N SER A 59 4.78 8.14 20.97
CA SER A 59 4.03 7.32 21.90
C SER A 59 3.49 6.03 21.26
N LEU A 60 3.18 5.04 22.09
CA LEU A 60 2.49 3.83 21.65
C LEU A 60 1.12 4.14 21.03
N GLU A 61 0.41 5.14 21.55
CA GLU A 61 -0.88 5.59 21.01
C GLU A 61 -0.72 6.15 19.59
N GLN A 62 0.33 6.91 19.33
CA GLN A 62 0.65 7.40 17.98
C GLN A 62 0.97 6.24 17.03
N ALA A 63 1.72 5.24 17.49
CA ALA A 63 1.99 4.03 16.70
C ALA A 63 0.70 3.23 16.39
N GLN A 64 -0.21 3.12 17.36
CA GLN A 64 -1.52 2.47 17.20
C GLN A 64 -2.40 3.24 16.23
N PHE A 65 -2.36 4.58 16.26
CA PHE A 65 -3.06 5.42 15.30
C PHE A 65 -2.58 5.16 13.86
N LEU A 66 -1.25 5.18 13.61
CA LEU A 66 -0.71 4.82 12.29
C LEU A 66 -1.08 3.40 11.87
N THR A 67 -1.10 2.46 12.81
CA THR A 67 -1.51 1.07 12.54
C THR A 67 -2.96 0.98 12.11
N THR A 68 -3.84 1.75 12.74
CA THR A 68 -5.26 1.84 12.39
C THR A 68 -5.43 2.48 11.02
N MET A 69 -4.66 3.53 10.71
CA MET A 69 -4.63 4.13 9.38
C MET A 69 -4.18 3.15 8.30
N ALA A 70 -3.11 2.39 8.54
CA ALA A 70 -2.64 1.37 7.60
C ALA A 70 -3.71 0.29 7.33
N ALA A 71 -4.44 -0.13 8.36
CA ALA A 71 -5.57 -1.07 8.20
C ALA A 71 -6.69 -0.47 7.33
N MET A 72 -7.10 0.78 7.59
CA MET A 72 -8.13 1.47 6.79
C MET A 72 -7.71 1.63 5.32
N VAL A 73 -6.45 1.98 5.07
CA VAL A 73 -5.92 2.09 3.70
C VAL A 73 -5.94 0.72 3.01
N MET A 74 -5.53 -0.35 3.69
CA MET A 74 -5.61 -1.70 3.15
C MET A 74 -7.04 -2.12 2.83
N ASP A 75 -7.99 -1.87 3.72
CA ASP A 75 -9.40 -2.17 3.50
C ASP A 75 -9.95 -1.43 2.27
N TYR A 76 -9.54 -0.16 2.08
CA TYR A 76 -9.92 0.61 0.90
C TYR A 76 -9.32 0.03 -0.39
N LEU A 77 -8.03 -0.31 -0.40
CA LEU A 77 -7.35 -0.89 -1.56
C LEU A 77 -7.94 -2.25 -1.96
N GLU A 78 -8.22 -3.11 -0.97
CA GLU A 78 -8.87 -4.41 -1.17
C GLU A 78 -10.29 -4.25 -1.74
N ASN A 79 -11.04 -3.25 -1.29
CA ASN A 79 -12.37 -2.95 -1.81
C ASN A 79 -12.35 -2.44 -3.26
N ILE A 80 -11.37 -1.63 -3.64
CA ILE A 80 -11.19 -1.23 -5.04
C ILE A 80 -10.90 -2.47 -5.89
N ARG A 81 -9.96 -3.31 -5.45
CA ARG A 81 -9.56 -4.51 -6.18
C ARG A 81 -10.73 -5.47 -6.39
N ALA A 82 -11.51 -5.72 -5.33
CA ALA A 82 -12.69 -6.58 -5.41
C ALA A 82 -13.74 -6.03 -6.40
N LYS A 83 -13.90 -4.71 -6.51
CA LYS A 83 -14.81 -4.09 -7.50
C LYS A 83 -14.32 -4.30 -8.93
N GLU A 84 -13.02 -4.15 -9.19
CA GLU A 84 -12.44 -4.43 -10.51
C GLU A 84 -12.66 -5.90 -10.91
N ASP A 85 -12.43 -6.83 -9.98
CA ASP A 85 -12.65 -8.26 -10.21
C ASP A 85 -14.13 -8.57 -10.51
N ILE A 86 -15.07 -7.87 -9.85
CA ILE A 86 -16.52 -8.00 -10.11
C ILE A 86 -16.90 -7.49 -11.50
N VAL A 87 -16.26 -6.42 -12.01
CA VAL A 87 -16.55 -5.86 -13.34
C VAL A 87 -16.14 -6.82 -14.47
N GLY A 88 -15.14 -7.68 -14.25
CA GLY A 88 -14.72 -8.69 -15.23
C GLY A 88 -15.74 -9.81 -15.46
N VAL A 89 -16.55 -10.15 -14.45
CA VAL A 89 -17.53 -11.25 -14.51
C VAL A 89 -18.72 -11.00 -15.47
N PRO A 90 -19.40 -9.84 -15.47
CA PRO A 90 -20.49 -9.59 -16.41
C PRO A 90 -20.02 -9.48 -17.86
N MET A 91 -18.81 -8.94 -18.11
CA MET A 91 -18.20 -8.94 -19.45
C MET A 91 -17.99 -10.35 -19.97
N MET A 92 -17.59 -11.29 -19.11
CA MET A 92 -17.39 -12.69 -19.48
C MET A 92 -18.72 -13.38 -19.82
N SER A 93 -19.79 -13.13 -19.06
CA SER A 93 -21.13 -13.63 -19.37
C SER A 93 -21.68 -13.05 -20.68
N GLN A 94 -21.51 -11.74 -20.90
CA GLN A 94 -21.93 -11.06 -22.13
C GLN A 94 -21.16 -11.54 -23.36
N ALA A 95 -19.84 -11.69 -23.26
CA ALA A 95 -19.03 -12.23 -24.35
C ALA A 95 -19.40 -13.68 -24.69
N LEU A 96 -19.70 -14.50 -23.66
CA LEU A 96 -20.13 -15.88 -23.85
C LEU A 96 -21.55 -15.96 -24.46
N HIS A 97 -22.45 -15.05 -24.08
CA HIS A 97 -23.77 -14.92 -24.69
C HIS A 97 -23.68 -14.50 -26.17
N ALA A 98 -22.89 -13.47 -26.49
CA ALA A 98 -22.65 -13.02 -27.86
C ALA A 98 -22.01 -14.11 -28.74
N PHE A 99 -21.10 -14.92 -28.17
CA PHE A 99 -20.53 -16.08 -28.88
C PHE A 99 -21.59 -17.15 -29.18
N VAL A 100 -22.49 -17.45 -28.23
CA VAL A 100 -23.56 -18.44 -28.41
C VAL A 100 -24.62 -17.96 -29.41
N GLU A 101 -24.88 -16.65 -29.48
CA GLU A 101 -25.86 -16.06 -30.39
C GLU A 101 -25.34 -15.90 -31.84
N GLY A 102 -24.05 -16.14 -32.08
CA GLY A 102 -23.53 -16.27 -33.45
C GLY A 102 -23.30 -14.95 -34.20
N GLU A 103 -23.14 -13.82 -33.51
CA GLU A 103 -22.69 -12.55 -34.13
C GLU A 103 -21.18 -12.54 -34.45
N GLY A 104 -20.70 -13.65 -35.01
CA GLY A 104 -19.35 -13.84 -35.52
C GLY A 104 -19.36 -14.41 -36.94
N THR A 105 -20.42 -14.14 -37.72
CA THR A 105 -20.43 -14.43 -39.15
C THR A 105 -19.45 -13.48 -39.84
N MET A 106 -18.21 -13.93 -39.98
CA MET A 106 -17.36 -13.46 -41.06
C MET A 106 -18.06 -13.82 -42.36
N ASP A 107 -18.47 -12.80 -43.11
CA ASP A 107 -18.89 -12.92 -44.50
C ASP A 107 -17.79 -13.63 -45.28
N GLY A 108 -18.09 -14.87 -45.68
CA GLY A 108 -17.37 -15.59 -46.71
C GLY A 108 -18.17 -15.53 -48.00
N ASP A 109 -17.47 -15.12 -49.06
CA ASP A 109 -17.86 -14.95 -50.48
C ASP A 109 -18.50 -13.61 -50.92
#